data_AF-A0A820R292-F1
#
_entry.id   AF-A0A820R292-F1
#
_cell.length_a   1.000
_cell.length_b   1.000
_cell.length_c   1.000
_cell.angle_alpha   90.00
_cell.angle_beta   90.00
_cell.angle_gamma   90.00
#
_symmetry.space_group_name_H-M   'P 1'
#
loop_
_entity.id
_entity.type
_entity.pdbx_description
1 polymer ?
#
loop_
_entity_poly.entity_id
_entity_poly.type
_entity_poly.pdbx_seq_one_letter_code
_entity_poly.pdbx_strand_id
1 'polypeptide(L)'
;DGCTNNSLDNPPFIPHVLGDSLSAKTLCPSAEHALSSHYNLHNMYGYFEARATNLALKTIRHKRPFVLSRSSFSGSGQYTAHWTGDNRATHTDMYFSISGTY
;
A
#
# COMPACT_ATOMS: atom_id res chain seq x y z
N ASP A 1 -4.26 -10.93 -22.39
CA ASP A 1 -3.66 -10.73 -21.05
C ASP A 1 -4.20 -9.46 -20.43
N GLY A 2 -5.18 -9.60 -19.54
CA GLY A 2 -5.89 -8.51 -18.87
C GLY A 2 -6.77 -9.07 -17.76
N CYS A 3 -7.38 -8.20 -16.96
CA CYS A 3 -8.31 -8.64 -15.91
C CYS A 3 -9.57 -9.27 -16.51
N THR A 4 -10.24 -10.09 -15.73
CA THR A 4 -11.43 -10.81 -16.18
C THR A 4 -12.66 -9.92 -16.13
N ASN A 5 -13.72 -10.27 -16.87
CA ASN A 5 -14.98 -9.50 -16.83
C ASN A 5 -15.91 -10.04 -15.73
N ASN A 6 -15.50 -9.90 -14.47
CA ASN A 6 -16.28 -10.32 -13.30
C ASN A 6 -16.64 -9.12 -12.40
N SER A 7 -17.46 -9.35 -11.37
CA SER A 7 -17.96 -8.31 -10.46
C SER A 7 -16.92 -7.72 -9.51
N LEU A 8 -15.74 -8.35 -9.34
CA LEU A 8 -14.63 -7.79 -8.57
C LEU A 8 -13.78 -6.87 -9.43
N ASP A 9 -13.48 -7.30 -10.66
CA ASP A 9 -12.69 -6.52 -11.62
C ASP A 9 -13.49 -5.34 -12.19
N ASN A 10 -14.82 -5.49 -12.31
CA ASN A 10 -15.76 -4.48 -12.79
C ASN A 10 -16.97 -4.37 -11.84
N PRO A 11 -16.79 -3.78 -10.64
CA PRO A 11 -17.87 -3.66 -9.67
C PRO A 11 -18.93 -2.64 -10.12
N PRO A 12 -20.17 -2.75 -9.60
CA PRO A 12 -21.26 -1.82 -9.94
C PRO A 12 -20.99 -0.37 -9.50
N PHE A 13 -20.08 -0.16 -8.56
CA PHE A 13 -19.62 1.15 -8.12
C PHE A 13 -18.10 1.16 -8.03
N ILE A 14 -17.46 2.11 -8.73
CA ILE A 14 -16.02 2.35 -8.68
C ILE A 14 -15.83 3.71 -8.00
N PRO A 15 -15.10 3.78 -6.87
CA PRO A 15 -14.73 5.07 -6.27
C PRO A 15 -13.91 5.91 -7.24
N HIS A 16 -13.80 7.23 -6.99
CA HIS A 16 -12.99 8.11 -7.82
C HIS A 16 -11.49 7.87 -7.61
N VAL A 17 -10.97 6.82 -8.24
CA VAL A 17 -9.57 6.42 -8.24
C VAL A 17 -8.89 6.86 -9.54
N LEU A 18 -7.57 7.04 -9.49
CA LEU A 18 -6.80 7.39 -10.68
C LEU A 18 -6.98 6.32 -11.77
N GLY A 19 -7.43 6.73 -12.95
CA GLY A 19 -7.64 5.83 -14.09
C GLY A 19 -8.98 5.10 -14.09
N ASP A 20 -9.92 5.47 -13.22
CA ASP A 20 -11.32 5.00 -13.19
C ASP A 20 -11.48 3.47 -13.16
N SER A 21 -10.45 2.75 -12.69
CA SER A 21 -10.42 1.29 -12.60
C SER A 21 -9.64 0.88 -11.36
N LEU A 22 -10.15 -0.13 -10.65
CA LEU A 22 -9.47 -0.70 -9.48
C LEU A 22 -8.15 -1.40 -9.81
N SER A 23 -7.94 -1.78 -11.08
CA SER A 23 -6.69 -2.39 -11.57
C SER A 23 -5.65 -1.36 -12.04
N ALA A 24 -6.00 -0.06 -12.05
CA ALA A 24 -5.09 0.97 -12.53
C ALA A 24 -3.82 1.01 -11.67
N LYS A 25 -2.66 0.77 -12.30
CA LYS A 25 -1.33 0.73 -11.65
C LYS A 25 -1.20 -0.34 -10.55
N THR A 26 -2.01 -1.40 -10.59
CA THR A 26 -1.93 -2.51 -9.63
C THR A 26 -2.37 -3.84 -10.27
N LEU A 27 -2.54 -4.89 -9.47
CA LEU A 27 -3.01 -6.20 -9.93
C LEU A 27 -4.53 -6.20 -10.18
N CYS A 28 -5.04 -7.24 -10.85
CA CYS A 28 -6.48 -7.43 -10.98
C CYS A 28 -7.13 -7.62 -9.60
N PRO A 29 -8.26 -6.95 -9.31
CA PRO A 29 -8.98 -7.14 -8.06
C PRO A 29 -9.36 -8.60 -7.78
N SER A 30 -9.62 -9.41 -8.81
CA SER A 30 -9.91 -10.83 -8.65
C SER A 30 -8.68 -11.72 -8.37
N ALA A 31 -7.47 -11.16 -8.28
CA ALA A 31 -6.28 -11.95 -7.98
C ALA A 31 -6.36 -12.53 -6.56
N GLU A 32 -6.07 -13.81 -6.39
CA GLU A 32 -6.23 -14.50 -5.11
C GLU A 32 -4.97 -14.37 -4.22
N HIS A 33 -5.17 -14.03 -2.95
CA HIS A 33 -4.15 -14.09 -1.90
C HIS A 33 -4.55 -15.16 -0.88
N ALA A 34 -3.63 -15.52 0.02
CA ALA A 34 -3.87 -16.58 1.01
C ALA A 34 -5.09 -16.36 1.93
N LEU A 35 -5.50 -15.10 2.17
CA LEU A 35 -6.61 -14.77 3.07
C LEU A 35 -7.90 -14.40 2.33
N SER A 36 -7.80 -13.82 1.13
CA SER A 36 -8.94 -13.34 0.32
C SER A 36 -8.44 -12.85 -1.05
N SER A 37 -9.36 -12.37 -1.88
CA SER A 37 -9.03 -11.70 -3.14
C SER A 37 -8.34 -10.35 -2.92
N HIS A 38 -7.65 -9.88 -3.96
CA HIS A 38 -6.96 -8.59 -3.96
C HIS A 38 -7.96 -7.44 -3.78
N TYR A 39 -9.18 -7.57 -4.29
CA TYR A 39 -10.28 -6.62 -4.09
C TYR A 39 -10.46 -6.27 -2.60
N ASN A 40 -10.40 -7.28 -1.73
CA ASN A 40 -10.55 -7.08 -0.28
C ASN A 40 -9.25 -6.65 0.41
N LEU A 41 -8.09 -7.07 -0.11
CA LEU A 41 -6.80 -6.95 0.58
C LEU A 41 -5.85 -5.91 0.01
N HIS A 42 -6.19 -5.25 -1.10
CA HIS A 42 -5.33 -4.30 -1.81
C HIS A 42 -4.70 -3.26 -0.86
N ASN A 43 -5.54 -2.62 -0.05
CA ASN A 43 -5.11 -1.59 0.91
C ASN A 43 -4.22 -2.13 2.04
N MET A 44 -4.18 -3.44 2.27
CA MET A 44 -3.37 -4.08 3.31
C MET A 44 -2.04 -4.63 2.78
N TYR A 45 -1.78 -4.54 1.47
CA TYR A 45 -0.59 -5.16 0.86
C TYR A 45 0.72 -4.69 1.53
N GLY A 46 0.94 -3.36 1.60
CA GLY A 46 2.11 -2.78 2.25
C GLY A 46 2.17 -3.04 3.75
N TYR A 47 1.02 -3.17 4.43
CA TYR A 47 0.96 -3.54 5.85
C TYR A 47 1.50 -4.96 6.09
N PHE A 48 1.05 -5.93 5.30
CA PHE A 48 1.51 -7.32 5.43
C PHE A 48 2.98 -7.46 5.07
N GLU A 49 3.45 -6.78 4.01
CA GLU A 49 4.85 -6.73 3.64
C GLU A 49 5.73 -6.15 4.77
N ALA A 50 5.33 -4.99 5.32
CA ALA A 50 6.04 -4.34 6.42
C ALA A 50 6.08 -5.23 7.67
N ARG A 51 4.98 -5.90 8.01
CA ARG A 51 4.89 -6.83 9.14
C ARG A 51 5.82 -8.03 8.95
N ALA A 52 5.78 -8.67 7.78
CA ALA A 52 6.65 -9.81 7.47
C ALA A 52 8.12 -9.41 7.53
N THR A 53 8.48 -8.27 6.93
CA THR A 53 9.85 -7.74 6.91
C THR A 53 10.34 -7.40 8.32
N ASN A 54 9.51 -6.76 9.15
CA ASN A 54 9.85 -6.43 10.53
C ASN A 54 10.17 -7.69 11.35
N LEU A 55 9.33 -8.73 11.23
CA LEU A 55 9.53 -10.01 11.93
C LEU A 55 10.80 -10.72 11.44
N ALA A 56 11.03 -10.77 10.13
CA ALA A 56 12.24 -11.36 9.56
C ALA A 56 13.51 -10.66 10.08
N LEU A 57 13.54 -9.33 10.08
CA LEU A 57 14.68 -8.56 10.58
C LEU A 57 14.90 -8.73 12.08
N LYS A 58 13.84 -8.83 12.90
CA LYS A 58 13.97 -9.18 14.33
C LYS A 58 14.70 -10.51 14.50
N THR A 59 14.34 -11.51 13.71
CA THR A 59 14.95 -12.84 13.77
C THR A 59 16.39 -12.85 13.26
N ILE A 60 16.70 -12.13 12.18
CA ILE A 60 18.04 -12.16 11.54
C ILE A 60 19.06 -11.27 12.26
N ARG A 61 18.61 -10.18 12.89
CA ARG A 61 19.49 -9.16 13.48
C ARG A 61 19.46 -9.13 15.00
N HIS A 62 18.42 -9.70 15.64
CA HIS A 62 18.21 -9.66 17.09
C HIS A 62 18.29 -8.23 17.67
N LYS A 63 17.85 -7.24 16.90
CA LYS A 63 17.84 -5.82 17.24
C LYS A 63 16.52 -5.20 16.79
N ARG A 64 16.25 -3.96 17.24
CA ARG A 64 15.12 -3.18 16.72
C ARG A 64 15.26 -3.04 15.20
N PRO A 65 14.28 -3.52 14.40
CA PRO A 65 14.33 -3.35 12.96
C PRO A 65 14.15 -1.89 12.57
N PHE A 66 14.80 -1.52 11.47
CA PHE A 66 14.45 -0.35 10.70
C PHE A 66 13.81 -0.83 9.40
N VAL A 67 12.53 -0.50 9.21
CA VAL A 67 11.76 -0.75 7.99
C VAL A 67 11.16 0.58 7.58
N LEU A 68 11.26 0.91 6.30
CA LEU A 68 10.71 2.13 5.72
C LEU A 68 9.79 1.69 4.57
N SER A 69 8.49 2.00 4.67
CA SER A 69 7.46 1.56 3.72
C SER A 69 6.73 2.74 3.08
N ARG A 70 6.46 2.63 1.77
CA ARG A 70 5.72 3.65 1.01
C ARG A 70 4.21 3.51 1.20
N SER A 71 3.68 2.28 1.19
CA SER A 71 2.26 2.03 1.43
C SER A 71 2.02 1.71 2.91
N SER A 72 0.88 2.13 3.44
CA SER A 72 0.50 1.91 4.83
C SER A 72 -1.02 1.75 4.97
N PHE A 73 -1.42 0.93 5.94
CA PHE A 73 -2.79 0.84 6.45
C PHE A 73 -2.81 1.14 7.97
N SER A 74 -4.00 1.24 8.57
CA SER A 74 -4.15 1.43 10.02
C SER A 74 -3.32 0.39 10.81
N GLY A 75 -2.52 0.86 11.78
CA GLY A 75 -1.62 0.02 12.57
C GLY A 75 -0.21 -0.20 11.97
N SER A 76 0.09 0.31 10.77
CA SER A 76 1.43 0.11 10.14
C SER A 76 2.59 0.66 10.98
N GLY A 77 2.37 1.72 11.76
CA GLY A 77 3.38 2.32 12.64
C GLY A 77 3.96 1.36 13.70
N GLN A 78 3.29 0.23 13.97
CA GLN A 78 3.84 -0.84 14.82
C GLN A 78 5.05 -1.55 14.16
N TYR A 79 5.14 -1.56 12.84
CA TYR A 79 6.08 -2.37 12.08
C TYR A 79 7.06 -1.56 11.22
N THR A 80 6.71 -0.34 10.81
CA THR A 80 7.49 0.43 9.84
C THR A 80 7.42 1.94 10.08
N ALA A 81 8.46 2.65 9.65
CA ALA A 81 8.39 4.08 9.37
C ALA A 81 7.77 4.32 7.98
N HIS A 82 7.37 5.56 7.71
CA HIS A 82 6.76 6.00 6.46
C HIS A 82 7.45 7.26 5.94
N TRP A 83 7.46 7.43 4.61
CA TRP A 83 7.78 8.70 3.96
C TRP A 83 6.70 8.99 2.91
N THR A 84 6.44 10.27 2.66
CA THR A 84 5.29 10.74 1.87
C THR A 84 5.38 10.48 0.36
N GLY A 85 6.39 9.74 -0.09
CA GLY A 85 6.56 9.34 -1.48
C GLY A 85 7.32 10.36 -2.33
N ASP A 86 7.02 10.33 -3.62
CA ASP A 86 7.80 10.99 -4.67
C ASP A 86 7.42 12.47 -4.79
N ASN A 87 8.11 13.33 -4.02
CA ASN A 87 7.94 14.78 -4.09
C ASN A 87 8.81 15.41 -5.19
N ARG A 88 8.63 16.72 -5.38
CA ARG A 88 9.41 17.56 -6.30
C ARG A 88 10.21 18.59 -5.51
N ALA A 89 11.33 19.03 -6.08
CA ALA A 89 12.16 20.10 -5.52
C ALA A 89 11.51 21.49 -5.74
N THR A 90 10.35 21.72 -5.12
CA THR A 90 9.61 22.98 -5.20
C THR A 90 9.30 23.51 -3.79
N HIS A 91 9.14 24.83 -3.67
CA HIS A 91 8.68 25.43 -2.40
C HIS A 91 7.29 24.93 -1.99
N THR A 92 6.44 24.59 -2.95
CA THR A 92 5.07 24.08 -2.71
C THR A 92 5.11 22.69 -2.06
N ASP A 93 5.92 21.77 -2.59
CA ASP A 93 6.08 20.44 -2.03
C ASP A 93 6.71 20.48 -0.63
N MET A 94 7.67 21.41 -0.41
CA MET A 94 8.24 21.66 0.91
C MET A 94 7.20 22.20 1.90
N TYR A 95 6.29 23.07 1.45
CA TYR A 95 5.21 23.58 2.31
C TYR A 95 4.24 22.45 2.68
N PHE A 96 3.81 21.63 1.71
CA PHE A 96 2.88 20.54 1.96
C PHE A 96 3.47 19.38 2.75
N SER A 97 4.80 19.24 2.81
CA SER A 97 5.42 18.23 3.67
C SER A 97 5.12 18.46 5.16
N ILE A 98 4.86 19.70 5.58
CA ILE A 98 4.48 20.01 6.97
C ILE A 98 3.17 19.27 7.30
N SER A 99 2.08 19.57 6.58
CA SER A 99 0.78 18.93 6.79
C SER A 99 0.79 17.42 6.53
N GLY A 100 1.65 16.93 5.63
CA GLY A 100 1.76 15.49 5.34
C GLY A 100 2.46 14.67 6.44
N THR A 101 3.14 15.34 7.38
CA THR A 101 3.79 14.68 8.53
C THR A 101 2.96 14.66 9.80
N TYR A 102 1.94 15.53 9.90
CA TYR A 102 1.04 15.63 11.05
C TYR A 102 -0.17 14.71 10.94
#